data_AF-A0A1F6A162-F1
#
_entry.id   AF-A0A1F6A162-F1
#
_cell.length_a   1.000
_cell.length_b   1.000
_cell.length_c   1.000
_cell.angle_alpha   90.00
_cell.angle_beta   90.00
_cell.angle_gamma   90.00
#
_symmetry.space_group_name_H-M   'P 1'
#
loop_
_entity.id
_entity.type
_entity.pdbx_description
1 polymer ?
#
loop_
_entity_poly.entity_id
_entity_poly.type
_entity_poly.pdbx_seq_one_letter_code
_entity_poly.pdbx_strand_id
1 'polypeptide(L)' 'MKKVNLSTKQLSKFAGMWVAVDTTREKIVAAAKSFKEIAPLVTKPVGSKTPDERIPAAFKVPRKNERYYIL' A
#
# COMPACT_ATOMS: atom_id res chain seq x y z
N MET A 1 -2.51 -0.32 -11.88
CA MET A 1 -2.12 0.50 -10.71
C MET A 1 -1.87 1.94 -11.09
N LYS A 2 -2.11 2.88 -10.17
CA LYS A 2 -1.73 4.30 -10.29
C LYS A 2 -0.58 4.58 -9.32
N LYS A 3 0.58 4.98 -9.84
CA LYS A 3 1.69 5.48 -9.00
C LYS A 3 1.35 6.87 -8.49
N VAL A 4 1.59 7.11 -7.21
CA VAL A 4 1.31 8.37 -6.54
C VAL A 4 2.47 8.72 -5.61
N ASN A 5 2.57 9.98 -5.19
CA ASN A 5 3.56 10.42 -4.20
C ASN A 5 2.84 11.36 -3.24
N LEU A 6 2.00 10.77 -2.38
CA LEU A 6 1.10 11.50 -1.49
C LEU A 6 1.36 11.10 -0.05
N SER A 7 1.06 11.98 0.90
CA SER A 7 1.12 11.65 2.33
C SER A 7 0.07 10.60 2.70
N THR A 8 0.38 9.73 3.65
CA THR A 8 -0.58 8.79 4.28
C THR A 8 -1.80 9.49 4.89
N LYS A 9 -1.72 10.80 5.21
CA LYS A 9 -2.87 11.62 5.63
C LYS A 9 -4.00 11.66 4.58
N GLN A 10 -3.70 11.32 3.32
CA GLN A 10 -4.64 11.30 2.21
C GLN A 10 -5.17 9.89 1.88
N LEU A 11 -4.96 8.90 2.75
CA LEU A 11 -5.45 7.52 2.58
C LEU A 11 -6.97 7.45 2.32
N SER A 12 -7.74 8.35 2.91
CA SER A 12 -9.20 8.45 2.73
C SER A 12 -9.62 8.62 1.26
N LYS A 13 -8.77 9.20 0.40
CA LYS A 13 -9.02 9.34 -1.05
C LYS A 13 -9.03 8.00 -1.79
N PHE A 14 -8.46 6.96 -1.18
CA PHE A 14 -8.31 5.62 -1.75
C PHE A 14 -9.23 4.59 -1.08
N ALA A 15 -10.33 5.03 -0.46
CA ALA A 15 -11.29 4.14 0.19
C ALA A 15 -11.75 2.99 -0.73
N GLY A 16 -11.63 1.75 -0.24
CA GLY A 16 -11.93 0.53 -0.99
C GLY A 16 -10.86 0.09 -1.99
N MET A 17 -9.70 0.76 -2.03
CA MET A 17 -8.57 0.41 -2.88
C MET A 17 -7.43 -0.21 -2.07
N TRP A 18 -6.58 -0.97 -2.76
CA TRP A 18 -5.29 -1.41 -2.25
C TRP A 18 -4.26 -0.30 -2.44
N VAL A 19 -3.50 0.00 -1.40
CA VAL A 19 -2.43 1.01 -1.41
C VAL A 19 -1.11 0.37 -1.01
N ALA A 20 -0.03 0.82 -1.65
CA ALA A 20 1.34 0.56 -1.22
C ALA A 20 1.87 1.80 -0.50
N VAL A 21 2.39 1.61 0.71
CA VAL A 21 2.85 2.69 1.59
C VAL A 21 4.31 2.45 1.95
N ASP A 22 5.15 3.42 1.64
CA ASP A 22 6.49 3.52 2.19
C ASP A 22 6.38 3.95 3.65
N THR A 23 6.63 3.02 4.56
CA THR A 23 6.52 3.21 6.01
C THR A 23 7.63 4.07 6.58
N THR A 24 8.79 4.13 5.92
CA THR A 24 9.92 4.98 6.34
C THR A 24 9.65 6.45 6.04
N ARG A 25 9.00 6.73 4.90
CA ARG A 25 8.72 8.10 4.44
C ARG A 25 7.30 8.57 4.70
N GLU A 26 6.45 7.70 5.25
CA GLU A 26 5.01 7.92 5.45
C GLU A 26 4.30 8.39 4.16
N LYS A 27 4.62 7.74 3.03
CA LYS A 27 4.07 8.09 1.72
C LYS A 27 3.35 6.93 1.06
N ILE A 28 2.20 7.25 0.46
CA ILE A 28 1.52 6.37 -0.48
C ILE A 28 2.30 6.45 -1.80
N VAL A 29 2.81 5.31 -2.25
CA VAL A 29 3.61 5.19 -3.48
C VAL A 29 2.81 4.65 -4.67
N ALA A 30 1.77 3.88 -4.40
CA ALA A 30 0.85 3.39 -5.42
C ALA A 30 -0.53 3.06 -4.83
N ALA A 31 -1.55 3.11 -5.68
CA ALA A 31 -2.90 2.64 -5.36
C ALA A 31 -3.49 1.86 -6.54
N ALA A 32 -4.27 0.83 -6.26
CA ALA A 32 -4.92 -0.02 -7.26
C ALA A 32 -6.21 -0.63 -6.74
N LYS A 33 -7.04 -1.19 -7.64
CA LYS A 33 -8.27 -1.87 -7.24
C LYS A 33 -8.00 -3.27 -6.66
N SER A 34 -6.90 -3.91 -7.06
CA SER A 34 -6.51 -5.26 -6.64
C SER A 34 -5.10 -5.31 -6.04
N PHE A 35 -4.88 -6.20 -5.08
CA PHE A 35 -3.56 -6.48 -4.51
C PHE A 35 -2.55 -6.89 -5.59
N LYS A 36 -2.97 -7.70 -6.57
CA LYS A 36 -2.10 -8.19 -7.67
C LYS A 36 -1.42 -7.05 -8.43
N GLU A 37 -2.08 -5.90 -8.53
CA GLU A 37 -1.54 -4.74 -9.24
C GLU A 37 -0.46 -4.00 -8.45
N ILE A 38 -0.48 -4.06 -7.11
CA ILE A 38 0.57 -3.47 -6.25
C ILE A 38 1.61 -4.49 -5.80
N ALA A 39 1.34 -5.79 -5.98
CA ALA A 39 2.23 -6.88 -5.61
C ALA A 39 3.70 -6.66 -6.02
N PRO A 40 4.03 -6.21 -7.25
CA PRO A 40 5.43 -5.99 -7.64
C PRO A 40 6.18 -4.92 -6.85
N LEU A 41 5.46 -4.07 -6.11
CA LEU A 41 6.05 -3.01 -5.27
C LEU A 41 6.20 -3.43 -3.81
N VAL A 42 5.46 -4.45 -3.38
CA VAL A 42 5.37 -4.86 -1.97
C VAL A 42 5.94 -6.25 -1.73
N THR A 43 6.41 -6.91 -2.79
CA THR A 43 7.11 -8.20 -2.72
C THR A 43 8.54 -8.04 -3.17
N LYS A 44 9.44 -8.86 -2.60
CA LYS A 44 10.80 -9.04 -3.08
C LYS A 44 11.01 -10.48 -3.54
N PRO A 45 11.94 -10.72 -4.47
CA PRO A 45 12.41 -12.08 -4.75
C PRO A 45 12.99 -12.72 -3.49
N VAL A 46 12.77 -14.03 -3.35
CA VAL A 46 13.39 -14.83 -2.29
C VAL A 46 14.90 -14.77 -2.46
N GLY A 47 15.62 -14.38 -1.40
CA GLY A 47 17.07 -14.19 -1.42
C GLY A 47 17.56 -12.77 -1.74
N SER A 48 16.66 -11.82 -2.00
CA SER A 48 17.05 -10.41 -2.13
C SER A 48 17.52 -9.84 -0.79
N LYS A 49 18.69 -9.18 -0.80
CA LYS A 49 19.30 -8.51 0.35
C LYS A 49 18.64 -7.17 0.70
N THR A 50 17.58 -6.76 -0.01
CA THR A 50 16.85 -5.54 0.33
C THR A 50 16.25 -5.68 1.74
N PRO A 51 16.56 -4.76 2.67
CA PRO A 51 15.95 -4.74 4.00
C PRO A 51 14.44 -4.62 3.89
N ASP A 52 13.71 -5.34 4.75
CA ASP A 52 12.24 -5.35 4.72
C ASP A 52 11.64 -3.96 4.98
N GLU A 53 12.34 -3.13 5.77
CA GLU A 53 11.98 -1.73 6.05
C GLU A 53 11.93 -0.84 4.80
N ARG A 54 12.61 -1.23 3.71
CA ARG A 54 12.60 -0.50 2.44
C ARG A 54 11.51 -0.99 1.49
N ILE A 55 10.77 -2.03 1.85
CA ILE A 55 9.70 -2.59 1.03
C ILE A 55 8.39 -1.90 1.46
N PRO A 56 7.72 -1.22 0.52
CA PRO A 56 6.40 -0.67 0.79
C PRO A 56 5.44 -1.74 1.33
N ALA A 57 4.69 -1.39 2.38
CA ALA A 57 3.67 -2.24 2.94
C ALA A 57 2.35 -2.09 2.16
N ALA A 58 1.59 -3.18 2.03
CA ALA A 58 0.31 -3.20 1.34
C ALA A 58 -0.86 -3.14 2.33
N PHE A 59 -1.81 -2.25 2.07
CA PHE A 59 -3.03 -2.15 2.88
C PHE A 59 -4.26 -2.04 1.99
N LYS A 60 -5.37 -2.67 2.39
CA LYS A 60 -6.68 -2.39 1.81
C LYS A 60 -7.33 -1.28 2.62
N VAL A 61 -7.58 -0.13 2.01
CA VAL A 61 -8.24 0.98 2.69
C VAL A 61 -9.72 0.63 2.84
N PRO A 62 -10.28 0.59 4.06
CA PRO A 62 -11.68 0.29 4.25
C PRO A 62 -12.56 1.40 3.66
N ARG A 63 -13.75 1.03 3.18
CA ARG A 63 -14.78 2.02 2.84
C ARG A 63 -15.42 2.56 4.13
N LYS A 64 -15.97 3.78 4.06
CA LYS A 64 -16.64 4.46 5.19
C LYS A 64 -17.71 3.60 5.90
N ASN A 65 -18.31 2.65 5.18
CA ASN A 65 -19.37 1.77 5.66
C ASN A 65 -18.93 0.31 5.84
N GLU A 66 -17.66 -0.03 5.56
CA GLU A 66 -17.12 -1.36 5.88
C GLU A 66 -16.74 -1.37 7.36
N ARG A 67 -17.29 -2.31 8.14
CA ARG A 67 -16.81 -2.57 9.50
C ARG A 67 -15.34 -2.96 9.42
N TYR A 68 -14.52 -2.37 10.29
CA TYR A 68 -13.08 -2.58 10.32
C TYR A 68 -12.74 -4.07 10.43
N TYR A 69 -12.05 -4.60 9.42
CA TYR A 69 -11.32 -5.86 9.59
C TYR A 69 -9.88 -5.48 9.93
N ILE A 70 -9.54 -5.63 11.22
CA ILE A 70 -8.15 -5.66 11.67
C ILE A 70 -7.69 -7.10 11.39
N LEU A 71 -6.77 -7.27 10.43
CA LEU A 71 -6.04 -8.52 10.21
C LEU A 71 -4.69 -8.42 10.94
#